data_AF-A0A378KS25-F1
#
_entry.id   AF-A0A378KS25-F1
#
_cell.length_a   1.000
_cell.length_b   1.000
_cell.length_c   1.000
_cell.angle_alpha   90.00
_cell.angle_beta   90.00
_cell.angle_gamma   90.00
#
_symmetry.space_group_name_H-M   'P 1'
#
loop_
_entity.id
_entity.type
_entity.pdbx_description
1 polymer ?
#
loop_
_entity_poly.entity_id
_entity_poly.type
_entity_poly.pdbx_seq_one_letter_code
_entity_poly.pdbx_strand_id
1 'polypeptide(L)'
;MSSELTISYLTGSAKVIRNNFSSDDIIWRKPRPLGQMFFQPYESKEEFIFCARHTIMPISAIALTILNPAAMLGVTGVFGGLSLVCAALGKINQLCGDERGASFFLDMADFLIKDLTQLLIDVLVLPLSLLALCSRGVSTGLQASGICSEQDETPSPTI
;
A
#
# COMPACT_ATOMS: atom_id res chain seq x y z
N MET A 1 -8.21 -12.46 2.10
CA MET A 1 -8.73 -11.08 2.08
C MET A 1 -8.17 -10.42 0.85
N SER A 2 -9.03 -9.86 0.01
CA SER A 2 -8.64 -9.24 -1.26
C SER A 2 -7.76 -8.03 -0.99
N SER A 3 -6.57 -8.00 -1.59
CA SER A 3 -5.77 -6.78 -1.76
C SER A 3 -6.62 -5.81 -2.61
N GLU A 4 -7.42 -4.98 -1.95
CA GLU A 4 -8.16 -3.93 -2.65
C GLU A 4 -7.15 -2.90 -3.15
N LEU A 5 -7.22 -2.59 -4.45
CA LEU A 5 -6.40 -1.53 -5.03
C LEU A 5 -6.73 -0.21 -4.31
N THR A 6 -5.74 0.42 -3.71
CA THR A 6 -6.02 1.55 -2.82
C THR A 6 -4.92 2.60 -2.79
N ILE A 7 -5.34 3.86 -2.65
CA ILE A 7 -4.50 5.03 -2.38
C ILE A 7 -4.69 5.53 -0.93
N SER A 8 -5.20 4.66 -0.07
CA SER A 8 -5.57 5.00 1.31
C SER A 8 -4.37 5.40 2.18
N TYR A 9 -3.17 4.89 1.85
CA TYR A 9 -1.91 5.29 2.48
C TYR A 9 -1.58 6.77 2.22
N LEU A 10 -2.01 7.32 1.09
CA LEU A 10 -1.82 8.73 0.75
C LEU A 10 -2.91 9.61 1.35
N THR A 11 -4.16 9.19 1.22
CA THR A 11 -5.34 9.97 1.68
C THR A 11 -5.60 9.85 3.18
N GLY A 12 -4.93 8.93 3.86
CA GLY A 12 -5.16 8.60 5.26
C GLY A 12 -6.54 7.98 5.51
N SER A 13 -7.23 7.47 4.49
CA SER A 13 -8.55 6.83 4.63
C SER A 13 -8.48 5.41 5.21
N ALA A 14 -7.30 4.83 5.32
CA ALA A 14 -7.06 3.58 6.04
C ALA A 14 -6.29 3.87 7.33
N LYS A 15 -6.85 3.48 8.47
CA LYS A 15 -6.14 3.44 9.75
C LYS A 15 -5.60 2.03 9.95
N VAL A 16 -4.29 1.88 9.98
CA VAL A 16 -3.64 0.58 10.13
C VAL A 16 -3.64 0.17 11.60
N ILE A 17 -4.22 -0.99 11.89
CA ILE A 17 -4.20 -1.60 13.23
C ILE A 17 -2.92 -2.45 13.39
N ARG A 18 -2.56 -3.19 12.33
CA ARG A 18 -1.45 -4.13 12.34
C ARG A 18 -0.86 -4.28 10.94
N ASN A 19 0.46 -4.22 10.82
CA ASN A 19 1.13 -4.60 9.57
C ASN A 19 1.34 -6.11 9.51
N ASN A 20 1.07 -6.70 8.36
CA ASN A 20 1.50 -8.04 8.00
C ASN A 20 2.43 -7.96 6.78
N PHE A 21 2.90 -9.10 6.27
CA PHE A 21 3.83 -9.11 5.14
C PHE A 21 3.19 -8.56 3.85
N SER A 22 1.93 -8.95 3.58
CA SER A 22 1.24 -8.65 2.32
C SER A 22 -0.22 -8.18 2.48
N SER A 23 -0.76 -8.15 3.70
CA SER A 23 -2.15 -7.75 3.94
C SER A 23 -2.28 -7.11 5.32
N ASP A 24 -2.23 -5.80 5.39
CA ASP A 24 -2.35 -5.08 6.66
C ASP A 24 -3.80 -5.08 7.16
N ASP A 25 -3.97 -5.15 8.48
CA ASP A 25 -5.30 -5.03 9.10
C ASP A 25 -5.65 -3.55 9.21
N ILE A 26 -6.72 -3.12 8.54
CA ILE A 26 -7.10 -1.72 8.42
C ILE A 26 -8.54 -1.46 8.87
N ILE A 27 -8.78 -0.27 9.40
CA ILE A 27 -10.10 0.31 9.63
C ILE A 27 -10.29 1.46 8.65
N TRP A 28 -11.33 1.37 7.83
CA TRP A 28 -11.69 2.44 6.91
C TRP A 28 -12.25 3.65 7.66
N ARG A 29 -11.81 4.83 7.25
CA ARG A 29 -12.25 6.12 7.80
C ARG A 29 -12.33 7.17 6.70
N LYS A 30 -12.90 8.33 7.06
CA LYS A 30 -12.98 9.47 6.15
C LYS A 30 -11.57 9.91 5.72
N PRO A 31 -11.34 10.23 4.43
CA PRO A 31 -10.07 10.79 3.96
C PRO A 31 -9.70 12.06 4.73
N ARG A 32 -8.41 12.25 4.96
CA ARG A 32 -7.88 13.48 5.55
C ARG A 32 -7.99 14.63 4.55
N PRO A 33 -8.20 15.87 5.00
CA PRO A 33 -8.07 17.05 4.15
C PRO A 33 -6.62 17.18 3.67
N LEU A 34 -6.45 17.84 2.52
CA LEU A 34 -5.18 17.98 1.80
C LEU A 34 -4.00 18.41 2.69
N GLY A 35 -4.19 19.42 3.56
CA GLY A 35 -3.14 19.85 4.49
C GLY A 35 -2.71 18.77 5.48
N GLN A 36 -3.66 17.98 5.98
CA GLN A 36 -3.39 16.87 6.89
C GLN A 36 -2.79 15.64 6.19
N MET A 37 -3.01 15.47 4.88
CA MET A 37 -2.36 14.41 4.10
C MET A 37 -0.84 14.58 4.04
N PHE A 38 -0.34 15.82 4.00
CA PHE A 38 1.10 16.10 3.89
C PHE A 38 1.75 16.46 5.23
N PHE A 39 1.07 17.21 6.09
CA PHE A 39 1.72 17.79 7.27
C PHE A 39 1.32 17.16 8.59
N GLN A 40 0.28 16.32 8.63
CA GLN A 40 -0.08 15.65 9.88
C GLN A 40 0.97 14.56 10.18
N PRO A 41 1.53 14.52 11.40
CA PRO A 41 2.40 13.44 11.84
C PRO A 41 1.79 12.04 11.65
N TYR A 42 2.62 11.00 11.71
CA TYR A 42 2.12 9.63 11.76
C TYR A 42 1.44 9.38 13.11
N GLU A 43 0.22 8.82 13.08
CA GLU A 43 -0.52 8.45 14.28
C GLU A 43 0.13 7.27 15.01
N SER A 44 0.81 6.40 14.25
CA SER A 44 1.47 5.23 14.79
C SER A 44 2.62 4.76 13.90
N LYS A 45 3.43 3.83 14.42
CA LYS A 45 4.51 3.20 13.65
C LYS A 45 3.95 2.36 12.50
N GLU A 46 2.77 1.78 12.69
CA GLU A 46 2.11 0.95 11.71
C GLU A 46 1.66 1.75 10.49
N GLU A 47 1.13 2.97 10.72
CA GLU A 47 0.82 3.91 9.65
C GLU A 47 2.08 4.31 8.88
N PHE A 48 3.18 4.60 9.58
CA PHE A 48 4.45 4.92 8.93
C PHE A 48 4.94 3.77 8.04
N ILE A 49 4.94 2.53 8.54
CA ILE A 49 5.39 1.36 7.77
C ILE A 49 4.52 1.15 6.54
N PHE A 50 3.19 1.32 6.66
CA PHE A 50 2.26 1.19 5.55
C PHE A 50 2.54 2.23 4.46
N CYS A 51 2.65 3.52 4.82
CA CYS A 51 2.99 4.57 3.87
C CYS A 51 4.38 4.39 3.25
N ALA A 52 5.36 3.97 4.04
CA ALA A 52 6.71 3.70 3.58
C ALA A 52 6.75 2.54 2.59
N ARG A 53 6.00 1.45 2.82
CA ARG A 53 5.91 0.30 1.89
C ARG A 53 5.44 0.73 0.50
N HIS A 54 4.34 1.48 0.44
CA HIS A 54 3.73 1.99 -0.80
C HIS A 54 4.51 3.16 -1.45
N THR A 55 5.64 3.56 -0.87
CA THR A 55 6.53 4.59 -1.44
C THR A 55 7.90 4.00 -1.78
N ILE A 56 8.48 3.17 -0.93
CA ILE A 56 9.81 2.59 -1.11
C ILE A 56 9.79 1.44 -2.11
N MET A 57 8.76 0.59 -2.12
CA MET A 57 8.64 -0.49 -3.11
C MET A 57 8.65 0.04 -4.55
N PRO A 58 7.80 1.02 -4.94
CA PRO A 58 7.86 1.57 -6.30
C PRO A 58 9.20 2.28 -6.60
N ILE A 59 9.82 2.97 -5.64
CA ILE A 59 11.18 3.54 -5.81
C ILE A 59 12.19 2.44 -6.14
N SER A 60 12.17 1.34 -5.38
CA SER A 60 13.08 0.22 -5.60
C SER A 60 12.87 -0.44 -6.96
N ALA A 61 11.61 -0.54 -7.41
CA ALA A 61 11.29 -1.05 -8.74
C ALA A 61 11.82 -0.15 -9.86
N ILE A 62 11.66 1.18 -9.72
CA ILE A 62 12.22 2.15 -10.68
C ILE A 62 13.75 2.09 -10.68
N ALA A 63 14.38 2.08 -9.50
CA ALA A 63 15.83 2.00 -9.37
C ALA A 63 16.38 0.72 -10.02
N LEU A 64 15.72 -0.43 -9.80
CA LEU A 64 16.06 -1.68 -10.45
C LEU A 64 15.92 -1.60 -11.97
N THR A 65 14.89 -0.91 -12.47
CA THR A 65 14.65 -0.70 -13.90
C THR A 65 15.73 0.16 -14.55
N ILE A 66 16.19 1.20 -13.85
CA ILE A 66 17.30 2.06 -14.32
C ILE A 66 18.61 1.27 -14.38
N LEU A 67 18.88 0.44 -13.37
CA LEU A 67 20.10 -0.38 -13.29
C LEU A 67 20.09 -1.52 -14.31
N ASN A 68 18.94 -2.15 -14.53
CA ASN A 68 18.78 -3.24 -15.48
C ASN A 68 17.35 -3.23 -16.06
N PRO A 69 17.13 -2.62 -17.23
CA PRO A 69 15.81 -2.56 -17.87
C PRO A 69 15.20 -3.94 -18.15
N ALA A 70 16.05 -4.94 -18.41
CA ALA A 70 15.59 -6.31 -18.65
C ALA A 70 15.02 -6.97 -17.38
N ALA A 71 15.44 -6.53 -16.18
CA ALA A 71 14.91 -7.04 -14.92
C ALA A 71 13.42 -6.70 -14.75
N MET A 72 12.98 -5.51 -15.18
CA MET A 72 11.57 -5.12 -15.04
C MET A 72 10.65 -5.87 -16.02
N LEU A 73 11.13 -6.08 -17.26
CA LEU A 73 10.45 -6.95 -18.23
C LEU A 73 10.38 -8.40 -17.70
N GLY A 74 11.44 -8.86 -17.05
CA GLY A 74 11.48 -10.17 -16.37
C GLY A 74 10.43 -10.27 -15.27
N VAL A 75 10.37 -9.31 -14.34
CA VAL A 75 9.37 -9.29 -13.26
C VAL A 75 7.96 -9.26 -13.81
N THR A 76 7.65 -8.35 -14.74
CA THR A 76 6.31 -8.23 -15.33
C THR A 76 5.92 -9.51 -16.09
N GLY A 77 6.86 -10.09 -16.85
CA GLY A 77 6.66 -11.34 -17.57
C GLY A 77 6.46 -12.54 -16.65
N VAL A 78 7.19 -12.62 -15.54
CA VAL A 78 7.07 -13.69 -14.54
C VAL A 78 5.71 -13.59 -13.83
N PHE A 79 5.33 -12.41 -13.33
CA PHE A 79 4.04 -12.23 -12.65
C PHE A 79 2.85 -12.43 -13.60
N GLY A 80 2.91 -11.87 -14.81
CA GLY A 80 1.89 -12.07 -15.83
C GLY A 80 1.79 -13.53 -16.28
N GLY A 81 2.94 -14.18 -16.51
CA GLY A 81 3.01 -15.59 -16.89
C GLY A 81 2.48 -16.52 -15.79
N LEU A 82 2.87 -16.30 -14.53
CA LEU A 82 2.36 -17.04 -13.37
C LEU A 82 0.85 -16.86 -13.23
N SER A 83 0.34 -15.64 -13.38
CA SER A 83 -1.11 -15.38 -13.32
C SER A 83 -1.85 -16.13 -14.44
N LEU A 84 -1.32 -16.13 -15.67
CA LEU A 84 -1.89 -16.88 -16.79
C LEU A 84 -1.92 -18.39 -16.52
N VAL A 85 -0.82 -18.95 -16.00
CA VAL A 85 -0.70 -20.37 -15.65
C VAL A 85 -1.68 -20.72 -14.54
N CYS A 86 -1.77 -19.90 -13.49
CA CYS A 86 -2.74 -20.08 -12.42
C CYS A 86 -4.19 -20.01 -12.94
N ALA A 87 -4.52 -19.05 -13.80
CA ALA A 87 -5.86 -18.96 -14.40
C ALA A 87 -6.19 -20.20 -15.25
N ALA A 88 -5.24 -20.69 -16.04
CA ALA A 88 -5.41 -21.89 -16.84
C ALA A 88 -5.61 -23.15 -15.97
N LEU A 89 -4.78 -23.34 -14.94
CA LEU A 89 -4.90 -24.45 -13.99
C LEU A 89 -6.23 -24.37 -13.22
N GLY A 90 -6.66 -23.18 -12.83
CA GLY A 90 -7.95 -22.96 -12.19
C GLY A 90 -9.13 -23.40 -13.06
N LYS A 91 -9.08 -23.05 -14.36
CA LYS A 91 -10.11 -23.48 -15.34
C LYS A 91 -10.07 -24.97 -15.61
N ILE A 92 -8.90 -25.59 -15.69
CA ILE A 92 -8.75 -27.04 -15.87
C ILE A 92 -9.34 -27.79 -14.66
N ASN A 93 -9.00 -27.37 -13.43
CA ASN A 93 -9.57 -27.98 -12.22
C ASN A 93 -11.09 -27.81 -12.13
N GLN A 94 -11.62 -26.65 -12.57
CA GLN A 94 -13.05 -26.42 -12.65
C GLN A 94 -13.73 -27.41 -13.63
N LEU A 95 -13.11 -27.70 -14.77
CA LEU A 95 -13.60 -28.67 -15.75
C LEU A 95 -13.51 -30.12 -15.25
N CYS A 96 -12.53 -30.43 -14.40
CA CYS A 96 -12.37 -31.74 -13.76
C CYS A 96 -13.25 -31.94 -12.51
N GLY A 97 -14.02 -30.92 -12.10
CA GLY A 97 -14.89 -31.00 -10.92
C GLY A 97 -14.18 -30.79 -9.58
N ASP A 98 -12.92 -30.35 -9.57
CA ASP A 98 -12.20 -29.98 -8.35
C ASP A 98 -12.39 -28.49 -8.05
N GLU A 99 -13.47 -28.17 -7.35
CA GLU A 99 -13.82 -26.79 -6.99
C GLU A 99 -12.81 -26.13 -6.05
N ARG A 100 -12.16 -26.91 -5.17
CA ARG A 100 -11.15 -26.38 -4.22
C ARG A 100 -9.86 -26.02 -4.94
N GLY A 101 -9.40 -26.89 -5.83
CA GLY A 101 -8.25 -26.60 -6.68
C GLY A 101 -8.53 -25.43 -7.60
N ALA A 102 -9.73 -25.35 -8.19
CA ALA A 102 -10.14 -24.24 -9.03
C ALA A 102 -10.13 -22.90 -8.28
N SER A 103 -10.74 -22.83 -7.09
CA SER A 103 -10.78 -21.60 -6.30
C SER A 103 -9.38 -21.14 -5.91
N PHE A 104 -8.52 -22.06 -5.44
CA PHE A 104 -7.15 -21.72 -5.04
C PHE A 104 -6.35 -21.07 -6.18
N PHE A 105 -6.36 -21.67 -7.36
CA PHE A 105 -5.57 -21.14 -8.49
C PHE A 105 -6.16 -19.85 -9.06
N LEU A 106 -7.49 -19.70 -9.07
CA LEU A 106 -8.14 -18.46 -9.51
C LEU A 106 -7.88 -17.31 -8.54
N ASP A 107 -7.98 -17.57 -7.23
CA ASP A 107 -7.67 -16.58 -6.20
C ASP A 107 -6.19 -16.15 -6.26
N MET A 108 -5.28 -17.09 -6.54
CA MET A 108 -3.86 -16.79 -6.73
C MET A 108 -3.62 -15.92 -7.98
N ALA A 109 -4.30 -16.21 -9.09
CA ALA A 109 -4.18 -15.42 -10.31
C ALA A 109 -4.69 -13.99 -10.10
N ASP A 110 -5.82 -13.82 -9.42
CA ASP A 110 -6.41 -12.53 -9.04
C ASP A 110 -5.48 -11.75 -8.10
N PHE A 111 -4.90 -12.41 -7.11
CA PHE A 111 -3.92 -11.83 -6.20
C PHE A 111 -2.70 -11.24 -6.96
N LEU A 112 -2.11 -12.02 -7.88
CA LEU A 112 -0.96 -11.57 -8.67
C LEU A 112 -1.28 -10.35 -9.56
N ILE A 113 -2.48 -10.30 -10.16
CA ILE A 113 -2.92 -9.18 -10.99
C ILE A 113 -3.13 -7.93 -10.14
N LYS A 114 -3.75 -8.08 -8.97
CA LYS A 114 -4.00 -6.98 -8.04
C LYS A 114 -2.70 -6.39 -7.52
N ASP A 115 -1.74 -7.21 -7.11
CA ASP A 115 -0.44 -6.72 -6.65
C ASP A 115 0.33 -5.99 -7.75
N LEU A 116 0.33 -6.52 -8.98
CA LEU A 116 0.94 -5.84 -10.12
C LEU A 116 0.26 -4.50 -10.41
N THR A 117 -1.07 -4.47 -10.34
CA THR A 117 -1.85 -3.24 -10.58
C THR A 117 -1.62 -2.22 -9.47
N GLN A 118 -1.53 -2.65 -8.20
CA GLN A 118 -1.21 -1.79 -7.07
C GLN A 118 0.18 -1.17 -7.26
N LEU A 119 1.17 -1.95 -7.68
CA LEU A 119 2.51 -1.44 -7.97
C LEU A 119 2.49 -0.35 -9.06
N LEU A 120 1.68 -0.52 -10.11
CA LEU A 120 1.52 0.50 -11.16
C LEU A 120 0.88 1.78 -10.62
N ILE A 121 -0.15 1.66 -9.78
CA ILE A 121 -0.80 2.80 -9.12
C ILE A 121 0.22 3.52 -8.22
N ASP A 122 0.96 2.76 -7.41
CA ASP A 122 1.97 3.28 -6.49
C ASP A 122 3.09 4.03 -7.24
N VAL A 123 3.52 3.52 -8.41
CA VAL A 123 4.47 4.22 -9.30
C VAL A 123 3.87 5.50 -9.87
N LEU A 124 2.60 5.50 -10.27
CA LEU A 124 1.92 6.67 -10.83
C LEU A 124 1.79 7.81 -9.80
N VAL A 125 1.44 7.47 -8.56
CA VAL A 125 1.29 8.46 -7.48
C VAL A 125 2.57 8.68 -6.67
N LEU A 126 3.68 8.08 -7.10
CA LEU A 126 4.96 8.12 -6.39
C LEU A 126 5.44 9.54 -6.03
N PRO A 127 5.35 10.55 -6.93
CA PRO A 127 5.78 11.90 -6.57
C PRO A 127 5.00 12.46 -5.38
N LEU A 128 3.70 12.17 -5.30
CA LEU A 128 2.83 12.62 -4.21
C LEU A 128 3.11 11.82 -2.92
N SER A 129 3.30 10.51 -3.03
CA SER A 129 3.61 9.68 -1.87
C SER A 129 4.98 9.98 -1.28
N LEU A 130 5.98 10.30 -2.10
CA LEU A 130 7.29 10.75 -1.64
C LEU A 130 7.20 12.09 -0.92
N LEU A 131 6.49 13.06 -1.50
CA LEU A 131 6.26 14.35 -0.85
C LEU A 131 5.55 14.17 0.50
N ALA A 132 4.50 13.36 0.55
CA ALA A 132 3.78 13.05 1.79
C ALA A 132 4.70 12.34 2.81
N LEU A 133 5.48 11.34 2.39
CA LEU A 133 6.39 10.61 3.27
C LEU A 133 7.41 11.55 3.92
N CYS A 134 8.02 12.42 3.12
CA CYS A 134 9.01 13.41 3.58
C CYS A 134 8.39 14.46 4.48
N SER A 135 7.30 15.10 4.07
CA SER A 135 6.64 16.18 4.83
C SER A 135 6.09 15.67 6.17
N ARG A 136 5.41 14.52 6.18
CA ARG A 136 4.94 13.88 7.41
C ARG A 136 6.09 13.37 8.27
N GLY A 137 7.18 12.90 7.67
CA GLY A 137 8.40 12.50 8.38
C GLY A 137 9.02 13.67 9.14
N VAL A 138 9.13 14.84 8.49
CA VAL A 138 9.57 16.09 9.14
C VAL A 138 8.61 16.48 10.26
N SER A 139 7.29 16.50 10.01
CA SER A 139 6.30 16.82 11.04
C SER A 139 6.38 15.87 12.25
N THR A 140 6.58 14.58 12.01
CA THR A 140 6.74 13.57 13.07
C THR A 140 8.03 13.80 13.86
N GLY A 141 9.13 14.16 13.18
CA GLY A 141 10.38 14.52 13.84
C GLY A 141 10.25 15.80 14.69
N LEU A 142 9.54 16.81 14.19
CA LEU A 142 9.26 18.06 14.90
C LEU A 142 8.34 17.86 16.12
N GLN A 143 7.38 16.95 16.03
CA GLN A 143 6.54 16.56 17.15
C GLN A 143 7.37 15.80 18.20
N ALA A 144 8.20 14.84 17.78
CA ALA A 144 9.05 14.07 18.68
C ALA A 144 10.12 14.92 19.40
N SER A 145 10.57 16.03 18.80
CA SER A 145 11.50 16.97 19.41
C SER A 145 10.83 17.99 20.35
N GLY A 146 9.49 17.94 20.49
CA GLY A 146 8.74 18.88 21.33
C GLY A 146 8.67 20.31 20.79
N ILE A 147 9.05 20.53 19.53
CA ILE A 147 8.96 21.85 18.88
C ILE A 147 7.51 22.15 18.50
N CYS A 148 6.75 21.13 18.13
CA CYS A 148 5.29 21.20 18.03
C CYS A 148 4.67 20.58 19.28
N SER A 149 4.47 21.38 20.32
CA SER A 149 3.60 20.98 21.44
C SER A 149 2.20 20.71 20.89
N GLU A 150 1.58 19.62 21.37
CA GLU A 150 0.17 19.33 21.15
C GLU A 150 -0.64 20.62 21.36
N GLN A 151 -1.34 21.08 20.31
CA GLN A 151 -2.56 21.83 20.52
C GLN A 151 -3.54 20.83 21.12
N ASP A 152 -3.40 20.65 22.43
CA ASP A 152 -4.35 19.97 23.28
C ASP A 152 -5.61 20.84 23.27
N GLU A 153 -6.50 20.59 22.30
CA GLU A 153 -7.88 21.07 22.35
C GLU A 153 -8.61 20.32 23.48
N THR A 154 -8.22 20.58 24.73
CA THR A 154 -9.11 20.35 25.86
C THR A 154 -9.98 21.60 26.00
N PRO A 155 -11.29 21.54 25.70
CA PRO A 155 -12.18 22.63 26.05
C PRO A 155 -12.17 22.75 27.59
N SER A 156 -11.73 23.90 28.08
CA SER A 156 -11.87 24.30 29.47
C SER A 156 -13.32 24.07 29.94
N PRO A 157 -13.56 23.38 31.07
CA PRO A 157 -14.90 23.30 31.63
C PRO A 157 -15.26 24.71 32.08
N THR A 158 -16.15 25.35 31.32
CA THR A 158 -16.71 26.63 31.71
C THR A 158 -17.72 26.37 32.82
N ILE A 159 -17.54 27.12 33.90
CA ILE A 159 -18.25 27.12 35.19
C ILE A 159 -19.76 27.19 35.01
#